data_AF-A0A935EH64-F1
#
_entry.id   AF-A0A935EH64-F1
#
_cell.length_a   1.000
_cell.length_b   1.000
_cell.length_c   1.000
_cell.angle_alpha   90.00
_cell.angle_beta   90.00
_cell.angle_gamma   90.00
#
_symmetry.space_group_name_H-M   'P 1'
#
loop_
_entity.id
_entity.type
_entity.pdbx_description
1 polymer ?
#
loop_
_entity_poly.entity_id
_entity_poly.type
_entity_poly.pdbx_seq_one_letter_code
_entity_poly.pdbx_strand_id
1 'polypeptide(L)'
;MKYSKLALFIGIVITLCLQSACAEADAIEPERPSVSSETISTSLTQSEALFKQRDDIAKLREAITVLRKARDPRQRNFEVEWKFARLNYFLGTQSTDEKEANKAFEEARDAGKIASTLEPQKADGHFWYGASLGELSRKNMLTVGLKSIDLVRGAMQKVVEIQPNYQNTSAYDVLGQIELETRLYGGKAEKAVELLEKGLENEKDNMNLHLHLADAYLAVRKEGEARKQLDKVLSMKHNPDSLIECREAVEKAKKLLATKF
;
A
#
# COMPACT_ATOMS: atom_id res chain seq x y z
N MET A 1 -59.92 -8.85 -42.61
CA MET A 1 -61.23 -8.61 -41.96
C MET A 1 -61.51 -9.79 -41.02
N LYS A 2 -61.90 -9.48 -39.78
CA LYS A 2 -62.32 -10.36 -38.66
C LYS A 2 -61.23 -10.91 -37.70
N TYR A 3 -61.18 -10.25 -36.54
CA TYR A 3 -60.76 -10.77 -35.24
C TYR A 3 -61.93 -11.48 -34.54
N SER A 4 -61.65 -12.59 -33.83
CA SER A 4 -62.40 -13.19 -32.70
C SER A 4 -61.84 -14.60 -32.47
N LYS A 5 -61.61 -15.18 -31.28
CA LYS A 5 -61.84 -14.90 -29.85
C LYS A 5 -60.95 -15.94 -29.12
N LEU A 6 -60.12 -15.57 -28.13
CA LEU A 6 -60.39 -15.59 -26.68
C LEU A 6 -60.08 -16.94 -25.97
N ALA A 7 -59.40 -16.82 -24.82
CA ALA A 7 -59.19 -17.76 -23.69
C ALA A 7 -58.05 -18.80 -23.88
N LEU A 8 -56.88 -18.63 -23.25
CA LEU A 8 -56.56 -18.81 -21.81
C LEU A 8 -56.66 -20.27 -21.36
N PHE A 9 -55.53 -20.99 -21.42
CA PHE A 9 -55.21 -22.08 -20.48
C PHE A 9 -53.71 -22.03 -20.16
N ILE A 10 -53.41 -21.41 -19.03
CA ILE A 10 -52.18 -21.59 -18.27
C ILE A 10 -52.33 -22.95 -17.58
N GLY A 11 -51.39 -23.88 -17.79
CA GLY A 11 -51.47 -25.18 -17.09
C GLY A 11 -50.44 -26.22 -17.53
N ILE A 12 -49.25 -26.17 -16.91
CA ILE A 12 -48.48 -27.35 -16.48
C ILE A 12 -48.02 -28.32 -17.59
N VAL A 13 -46.86 -28.05 -18.18
CA VAL A 13 -45.92 -29.09 -18.66
C VAL A 13 -44.48 -28.64 -18.36
N ILE A 14 -44.16 -28.43 -17.08
CA ILE A 14 -42.78 -28.28 -16.59
C ILE A 14 -42.60 -29.25 -15.44
N THR A 15 -42.57 -30.54 -15.74
CA THR A 15 -42.09 -31.58 -14.81
C THR A 15 -41.96 -32.89 -15.59
N LEU A 16 -40.90 -33.07 -16.38
CA LEU A 16 -40.35 -34.41 -16.66
C LEU A 16 -38.97 -34.42 -17.35
N CYS A 17 -38.08 -33.45 -17.05
CA CYS A 17 -36.67 -33.51 -17.48
C CYS A 17 -35.72 -33.15 -16.32
N LEU A 18 -35.99 -33.66 -15.11
CA LEU A 18 -35.21 -33.36 -13.90
C LEU A 18 -34.77 -34.63 -13.12
N GLN A 19 -34.62 -35.78 -13.77
CA GLN A 19 -34.22 -37.01 -13.08
C GLN A 19 -33.08 -37.82 -13.73
N SER A 20 -32.18 -37.20 -14.50
CA SER A 20 -31.02 -37.94 -15.02
C SER A 20 -29.71 -37.14 -15.08
N ALA A 21 -29.54 -36.15 -14.20
CA ALA A 21 -28.25 -35.47 -14.02
C ALA A 21 -27.95 -35.17 -12.54
N CYS A 22 -28.23 -36.15 -11.67
CA CYS A 22 -27.62 -36.24 -10.35
C CYS A 22 -26.92 -37.60 -10.29
N ALA A 23 -25.79 -37.71 -10.99
CA ALA A 23 -24.76 -38.66 -10.62
C ALA A 23 -23.69 -37.82 -9.91
N GLU A 24 -23.72 -37.88 -8.58
CA GLU A 24 -22.66 -37.40 -7.71
C GLU A 24 -21.35 -38.05 -8.16
N ALA A 25 -20.54 -37.28 -8.86
CA ALA A 25 -19.11 -37.40 -8.71
C ALA A 25 -18.73 -36.42 -7.60
N ASP A 26 -18.88 -36.86 -6.34
CA ASP A 26 -18.01 -36.43 -5.25
C ASP A 26 -16.59 -36.85 -5.61
N ALA A 27 -16.01 -36.20 -6.62
CA ALA A 27 -14.59 -36.13 -6.74
C ALA A 27 -14.16 -35.26 -5.57
N ILE A 28 -13.81 -35.91 -4.46
CA ILE A 28 -12.96 -35.32 -3.42
C ILE A 28 -11.73 -34.83 -4.19
N GLU A 29 -11.73 -33.54 -4.55
CA GLU A 29 -10.55 -32.91 -5.10
C GLU A 29 -9.48 -33.14 -4.02
N PRO A 30 -8.40 -33.86 -4.32
CA PRO A 30 -7.44 -34.21 -3.29
C PRO A 30 -6.98 -32.92 -2.63
N GLU A 31 -7.23 -32.77 -1.33
CA GLU A 31 -6.86 -31.58 -0.58
C GLU A 31 -5.37 -31.35 -0.85
N ARG A 32 -5.06 -30.30 -1.62
CA ARG A 32 -3.66 -29.93 -1.81
C ARG A 32 -3.10 -29.67 -0.42
N PRO A 33 -1.93 -30.23 -0.08
CA PRO A 33 -1.35 -30.03 1.23
C PRO A 33 -1.22 -28.52 1.51
N SER A 34 -1.59 -28.10 2.73
CA SER A 34 -1.35 -26.73 3.18
C SER A 34 0.15 -26.44 3.17
N VAL A 35 0.51 -25.17 3.04
CA VAL A 35 1.92 -24.78 3.09
C VAL A 35 2.50 -25.15 4.46
N SER A 36 3.59 -25.93 4.47
CA SER A 36 4.22 -26.38 5.72
C SER A 36 4.85 -25.23 6.50
N SER A 37 4.94 -25.37 7.83
CA SER A 37 5.63 -24.40 8.70
C SER A 37 7.10 -24.20 8.31
N GLU A 38 7.77 -25.28 7.86
CA GLU A 38 9.14 -25.23 7.33
C GLU A 38 9.25 -24.37 6.06
N THR A 39 8.28 -24.50 5.15
CA THR A 39 8.23 -23.68 3.92
C THR A 39 8.01 -22.21 4.27
N ILE A 40 7.11 -21.92 5.23
CA ILE A 40 6.86 -20.56 5.71
C ILE A 40 8.15 -19.97 6.30
N SER A 41 8.77 -20.66 7.25
CA SER A 41 9.98 -20.20 7.92
C SER A 41 11.13 -19.97 6.94
N THR A 42 11.38 -20.93 6.04
CA THR A 42 12.44 -20.84 5.04
C THR A 42 12.21 -19.68 4.07
N SER A 43 10.97 -19.52 3.58
CA SER A 43 10.64 -18.45 2.65
C SER A 43 10.79 -17.07 3.30
N LEU A 44 10.38 -16.92 4.56
CA LEU A 44 10.55 -15.67 5.32
C LEU A 44 12.04 -15.31 5.48
N THR A 45 12.88 -16.27 5.88
CA THR A 45 14.32 -16.04 6.05
C THR A 45 14.99 -15.69 4.72
N GLN A 46 14.70 -16.43 3.66
CA GLN A 46 15.30 -16.22 2.33
C GLN A 46 14.84 -14.89 1.71
N SER A 47 13.55 -14.55 1.80
CA SER A 47 13.04 -13.30 1.25
C SER A 47 13.64 -12.08 1.93
N GLU A 48 13.83 -12.11 3.26
CA GLU A 48 14.49 -11.02 3.99
C GLU A 48 15.97 -10.89 3.63
N ALA A 49 16.68 -12.00 3.43
CA ALA A 49 18.08 -11.97 2.97
C ALA A 49 18.22 -11.37 1.56
N LEU A 50 17.28 -11.66 0.66
CA LEU A 50 17.20 -11.06 -0.66
C LEU A 50 16.80 -9.58 -0.60
N PHE A 51 15.87 -9.22 0.28
CA PHE A 51 15.42 -7.84 0.46
C PHE A 51 16.53 -6.90 0.97
N LYS A 52 17.50 -7.41 1.72
CA LYS A 52 18.69 -6.62 2.08
C LYS A 52 19.48 -6.14 0.85
N GLN A 53 19.35 -6.83 -0.29
CA GLN A 53 19.98 -6.50 -1.57
C GLN A 53 19.01 -5.79 -2.53
N ARG A 54 17.91 -5.21 -2.03
CA ARG A 54 16.84 -4.59 -2.85
C ARG A 54 17.29 -3.43 -3.73
N ASP A 55 18.53 -2.96 -3.61
CA ASP A 55 19.11 -2.03 -4.58
C ASP A 55 19.21 -2.65 -5.98
N ASP A 56 19.35 -3.97 -6.03
CA ASP A 56 19.10 -4.75 -7.23
C ASP A 56 17.62 -5.15 -7.27
N ILE A 57 16.85 -4.51 -8.15
CA ILE A 57 15.43 -4.82 -8.34
C ILE A 57 15.18 -6.28 -8.73
N ALA A 58 16.15 -6.98 -9.33
CA ALA A 58 16.04 -8.41 -9.58
C ALA A 58 16.02 -9.22 -8.28
N LYS A 59 16.80 -8.83 -7.27
CA LYS A 59 16.77 -9.43 -5.93
C LYS A 59 15.45 -9.19 -5.23
N LEU A 60 14.85 -8.02 -5.43
CA LEU A 60 13.51 -7.72 -4.91
C LEU A 60 12.43 -8.60 -5.55
N ARG A 61 12.46 -8.80 -6.88
CA ARG A 61 11.57 -9.73 -7.58
C ARG A 61 11.76 -11.18 -7.13
N GLU A 62 13.01 -11.58 -6.88
CA GLU A 62 13.35 -12.90 -6.33
C GLU A 62 12.76 -13.07 -4.93
N ALA A 63 12.91 -12.06 -4.05
CA ALA A 63 12.34 -12.07 -2.70
C ALA A 63 10.82 -12.25 -2.72
N ILE A 64 10.12 -11.52 -3.60
CA ILE A 64 8.66 -11.62 -3.80
C ILE A 64 8.29 -13.03 -4.27
N THR A 65 9.03 -13.58 -5.21
CA THR A 65 8.79 -14.94 -5.74
C THR A 65 8.97 -16.00 -4.67
N VAL A 66 10.01 -15.88 -3.84
CA VAL A 66 10.26 -16.77 -2.70
C VAL A 66 9.12 -16.67 -1.68
N LEU A 67 8.79 -15.46 -1.22
CA LEU A 67 7.76 -15.29 -0.18
C LEU A 67 6.35 -15.66 -0.67
N ARG A 68 6.07 -15.53 -1.97
CA ARG A 68 4.79 -15.97 -2.56
C ARG A 68 4.53 -17.45 -2.33
N LYS A 69 5.57 -18.30 -2.30
CA LYS A 69 5.44 -19.75 -2.04
C LYS A 69 4.90 -20.04 -0.65
N ALA A 70 5.08 -19.11 0.30
CA ALA A 70 4.59 -19.24 1.66
C ALA A 70 3.15 -18.76 1.86
N ARG A 71 2.50 -18.18 0.83
CA ARG A 71 1.11 -17.71 0.93
C ARG A 71 0.14 -18.87 0.70
N ASP A 72 -0.71 -19.14 1.69
CA ASP A 72 -1.79 -20.13 1.59
C ASP A 72 -3.17 -19.47 1.68
N PRO A 73 -3.96 -19.48 0.57
CA PRO A 73 -5.41 -19.54 0.50
C PRO A 73 -6.19 -19.58 1.81
N ARG A 74 -6.03 -20.76 2.39
CA ARG A 74 -6.88 -21.39 3.39
C ARG A 74 -6.33 -21.17 4.80
N GLN A 75 -5.03 -20.85 4.90
CA GLN A 75 -4.34 -20.63 6.15
C GLN A 75 -3.40 -19.43 6.02
N ARG A 76 -3.98 -18.24 6.10
CA ARG A 76 -3.23 -16.99 6.06
C ARG A 76 -2.29 -16.86 7.26
N ASN A 77 -1.10 -16.33 7.02
CA ASN A 77 -0.08 -16.08 8.05
C ASN A 77 0.26 -14.58 8.09
N PHE A 78 0.17 -13.96 9.26
CA PHE A 78 0.43 -12.53 9.42
C PHE A 78 1.81 -12.11 8.93
N GLU A 79 2.88 -12.80 9.37
CA GLU A 79 4.27 -12.49 9.01
C GLU A 79 4.53 -12.56 7.51
N VAL A 80 3.92 -13.54 6.84
CA VAL A 80 4.02 -13.68 5.39
C VAL A 80 3.32 -12.51 4.69
N GLU A 81 2.09 -12.18 5.09
CA GLU A 81 1.27 -11.19 4.38
C GLU A 81 1.83 -9.77 4.52
N TRP A 82 2.22 -9.32 5.72
CA TRP A 82 2.74 -7.95 5.86
C TRP A 82 4.12 -7.78 5.21
N LYS A 83 5.00 -8.80 5.28
CA LYS A 83 6.29 -8.75 4.58
C LYS A 83 6.10 -8.80 3.08
N PHE A 84 5.18 -9.63 2.59
CA PHE A 84 4.84 -9.67 1.17
C PHE A 84 4.30 -8.32 0.68
N ALA A 85 3.50 -7.64 1.51
CA ALA A 85 3.04 -6.28 1.24
C ALA A 85 4.21 -5.29 1.14
N ARG A 86 5.13 -5.32 2.11
CA ARG A 86 6.36 -4.51 2.10
C ARG A 86 7.17 -4.74 0.83
N LEU A 87 7.51 -5.98 0.50
CA LEU A 87 8.34 -6.28 -0.68
C LEU A 87 7.72 -5.72 -1.96
N ASN A 88 6.40 -5.90 -2.14
CA ASN A 88 5.69 -5.39 -3.30
C ASN A 88 5.54 -3.86 -3.30
N TYR A 89 5.43 -3.21 -2.14
CA TYR A 89 5.50 -1.75 -2.06
C TYR A 89 6.84 -1.24 -2.62
N PHE A 90 7.96 -1.83 -2.21
CA PHE A 90 9.28 -1.47 -2.74
C PHE A 90 9.42 -1.78 -4.24
N LEU A 91 8.83 -2.87 -4.73
CA LEU A 91 8.86 -3.15 -6.17
C LEU A 91 8.07 -2.11 -6.94
N GLY A 92 6.91 -1.72 -6.42
CA GLY A 92 6.06 -0.67 -6.98
C GLY A 92 6.76 0.68 -7.07
N THR A 93 7.54 1.05 -6.06
CA THR A 93 8.28 2.32 -6.04
C THR A 93 9.51 2.31 -6.95
N GLN A 94 10.19 1.18 -7.10
CA GLN A 94 11.43 1.09 -7.86
C GLN A 94 11.24 0.72 -9.35
N SER A 95 10.14 0.08 -9.72
CA SER A 95 9.93 -0.35 -11.10
C SER A 95 9.68 0.83 -12.03
N THR A 96 10.38 0.83 -13.16
CA THR A 96 10.16 1.78 -14.26
C THR A 96 9.07 1.31 -15.25
N ASP A 97 8.61 0.06 -15.14
CA ASP A 97 7.46 -0.45 -15.87
C ASP A 97 6.19 -0.13 -15.08
N GLU A 98 5.35 0.75 -15.63
CA GLU A 98 4.13 1.20 -14.96
C GLU A 98 3.14 0.07 -14.67
N LYS A 99 3.06 -0.94 -15.54
CA LYS A 99 2.16 -2.08 -15.36
C LYS A 99 2.66 -2.98 -14.23
N GLU A 100 3.97 -3.23 -14.16
CA GLU A 100 4.57 -3.94 -13.03
C GLU A 100 4.38 -3.17 -11.73
N ALA A 101 4.65 -1.86 -11.74
CA ALA A 101 4.51 -1.01 -10.58
C ALA A 101 3.08 -1.02 -10.01
N ASN A 102 2.08 -0.81 -10.87
CA ASN A 102 0.67 -0.84 -10.47
C ASN A 102 0.26 -2.21 -9.91
N LYS A 103 0.65 -3.30 -10.58
CA LYS A 103 0.37 -4.66 -10.09
C LYS A 103 1.02 -4.90 -8.73
N ALA A 104 2.27 -4.48 -8.53
CA ALA A 104 2.96 -4.63 -7.26
C ALA A 104 2.23 -3.87 -6.15
N PHE A 105 1.82 -2.62 -6.37
CA PHE A 105 1.04 -1.90 -5.37
C PHE A 105 -0.34 -2.51 -5.08
N GLU A 106 -1.02 -3.09 -6.07
CA GLU A 106 -2.28 -3.83 -5.86
C GLU A 106 -2.06 -5.06 -4.97
N GLU A 107 -1.04 -5.86 -5.27
CA GLU A 107 -0.68 -7.02 -4.45
C GLU A 107 -0.25 -6.61 -3.03
N ALA A 108 0.44 -5.47 -2.90
CA ALA A 108 0.84 -4.94 -1.61
C ALA A 108 -0.35 -4.44 -0.78
N ARG A 109 -1.27 -3.69 -1.40
CA ARG A 109 -2.54 -3.28 -0.80
C ARG A 109 -3.30 -4.49 -0.27
N ASP A 110 -3.47 -5.51 -1.10
CA ASP A 110 -4.29 -6.68 -0.74
C ASP A 110 -3.66 -7.49 0.40
N ALA A 111 -2.35 -7.73 0.34
CA ALA A 111 -1.64 -8.42 1.41
C ALA A 111 -1.61 -7.61 2.72
N GLY A 112 -1.42 -6.30 2.65
CA GLY A 112 -1.50 -5.41 3.82
C GLY A 112 -2.88 -5.43 4.47
N LYS A 113 -3.95 -5.39 3.65
CA LYS A 113 -5.35 -5.49 4.11
C LYS A 113 -5.61 -6.83 4.81
N ILE A 114 -5.09 -7.92 4.25
CA ILE A 114 -5.18 -9.24 4.87
C ILE A 114 -4.45 -9.23 6.22
N ALA A 115 -3.20 -8.76 6.26
CA ALA A 115 -2.41 -8.70 7.49
C ALA A 115 -3.08 -7.86 8.58
N SER A 116 -3.68 -6.71 8.25
CA SER A 116 -4.40 -5.87 9.21
C SER A 116 -5.70 -6.50 9.72
N THR A 117 -6.27 -7.46 8.96
CA THR A 117 -7.43 -8.23 9.40
C THR A 117 -7.01 -9.38 10.34
N LEU A 118 -5.87 -10.02 10.07
CA LEU A 118 -5.35 -11.11 10.91
C LEU A 118 -4.93 -10.62 12.30
N GLU A 119 -4.21 -9.50 12.35
CA GLU A 119 -3.65 -8.93 13.57
C GLU A 119 -3.96 -7.42 13.64
N PRO A 120 -5.20 -7.03 13.98
CA PRO A 120 -5.65 -5.64 13.91
C PRO A 120 -4.96 -4.69 14.90
N GLN A 121 -4.25 -5.25 15.89
CA GLN A 121 -3.50 -4.51 16.91
C GLN A 121 -2.00 -4.36 16.57
N LYS A 122 -1.57 -4.77 15.37
CA LYS A 122 -0.20 -4.56 14.88
C LYS A 122 -0.19 -3.49 13.78
N ALA A 123 0.81 -2.63 13.79
CA ALA A 123 0.91 -1.51 12.85
C ALA A 123 1.20 -1.96 11.42
N ASP A 124 1.92 -3.07 11.22
CA ASP A 124 2.49 -3.48 9.93
C ASP A 124 1.45 -3.60 8.81
N GLY A 125 0.37 -4.35 9.06
CA GLY A 125 -0.68 -4.54 8.08
C GLY A 125 -1.36 -3.23 7.68
N HIS A 126 -1.69 -2.38 8.66
CA HIS A 126 -2.31 -1.08 8.42
C HIS A 126 -1.38 -0.16 7.64
N PHE A 127 -0.09 -0.12 8.01
CA PHE A 127 0.90 0.72 7.36
C PHE A 127 1.08 0.33 5.91
N TRP A 128 1.38 -0.94 5.61
CA TRP A 128 1.62 -1.37 4.23
C TRP A 128 0.34 -1.33 3.38
N TYR A 129 -0.84 -1.58 3.97
CA TYR A 129 -2.11 -1.33 3.28
C TYR A 129 -2.25 0.13 2.86
N GLY A 130 -2.11 1.06 3.81
CA GLY A 130 -2.31 2.48 3.55
C GLY A 130 -1.24 3.06 2.63
N ALA A 131 0.04 2.68 2.80
CA ALA A 131 1.14 3.17 1.98
C ALA A 131 0.96 2.76 0.51
N SER A 132 0.69 1.49 0.25
CA SER A 132 0.46 0.98 -1.11
C SER A 132 -0.81 1.51 -1.74
N LEU A 133 -1.89 1.65 -0.96
CA LEU A 133 -3.12 2.27 -1.45
C LEU A 133 -2.92 3.76 -1.75
N GLY A 134 -2.12 4.47 -0.96
CA GLY A 134 -1.73 5.85 -1.20
C GLY A 134 -0.99 6.02 -2.53
N GLU A 135 -0.03 5.15 -2.83
CA GLU A 135 0.66 5.15 -4.13
C GLU A 135 -0.27 4.89 -5.31
N LEU A 136 -1.17 3.89 -5.20
CA LEU A 136 -2.20 3.65 -6.21
C LEU A 136 -3.12 4.87 -6.39
N SER A 137 -3.47 5.53 -5.28
CA SER A 137 -4.34 6.70 -5.26
C SER A 137 -3.72 7.86 -6.03
N ARG A 138 -2.42 8.13 -5.81
CA ARG A 138 -1.69 9.18 -6.52
C ARG A 138 -1.53 8.87 -8.01
N LYS A 139 -1.16 7.64 -8.36
CA LYS A 139 -0.99 7.22 -9.76
C LYS A 139 -2.31 7.24 -10.53
N ASN A 140 -3.41 6.88 -9.87
CA ASN A 140 -4.72 6.72 -10.47
C ASN A 140 -5.79 7.61 -9.79
N MET A 141 -5.52 8.92 -9.73
CA MET A 141 -6.31 9.87 -8.93
C MET A 141 -7.81 9.86 -9.25
N LEU A 142 -8.16 9.80 -10.54
CA LEU A 142 -9.57 9.87 -10.98
C LEU A 142 -10.36 8.58 -10.72
N THR A 143 -9.70 7.44 -10.62
CA THR A 143 -10.36 6.12 -10.53
C THR A 143 -10.25 5.50 -9.14
N VAL A 144 -9.08 5.60 -8.52
CA VAL A 144 -8.78 5.08 -7.18
C VAL A 144 -8.80 6.22 -6.16
N GLY A 145 -8.03 7.28 -6.39
CA GLY A 145 -7.65 8.26 -5.37
C GLY A 145 -8.80 8.90 -4.59
N LEU A 146 -9.81 9.44 -5.29
CA LEU A 146 -10.96 10.07 -4.62
C LEU A 146 -11.77 9.12 -3.73
N LYS A 147 -11.76 7.81 -4.03
CA LYS A 147 -12.53 6.80 -3.28
C LYS A 147 -11.73 6.19 -2.12
N SER A 148 -10.40 6.23 -2.21
CA SER A 148 -9.51 5.53 -1.29
C SER A 148 -8.88 6.43 -0.24
N ILE A 149 -8.91 7.75 -0.41
CA ILE A 149 -8.20 8.67 0.48
C ILE A 149 -8.59 8.52 1.96
N ASP A 150 -9.87 8.30 2.24
CA ASP A 150 -10.37 8.07 3.61
C ASP A 150 -9.89 6.73 4.17
N LEU A 151 -9.74 5.72 3.31
CA LEU A 151 -9.19 4.42 3.71
C LEU A 151 -7.70 4.53 4.03
N VAL A 152 -6.94 5.30 3.26
CA VAL A 152 -5.52 5.58 3.54
C VAL A 152 -5.41 6.36 4.86
N ARG A 153 -6.21 7.41 5.04
CA ARG A 153 -6.23 8.22 6.27
C ARG A 153 -6.54 7.36 7.50
N GLY A 154 -7.58 6.53 7.43
CA GLY A 154 -7.96 5.64 8.53
C GLY A 154 -6.89 4.60 8.86
N ALA A 155 -6.24 4.02 7.84
CA ALA A 155 -5.14 3.08 8.06
C ALA A 155 -3.95 3.75 8.76
N MET A 156 -3.55 4.94 8.33
CA MET A 156 -2.42 5.67 8.93
C MET A 156 -2.74 6.20 10.33
N GLN A 157 -3.97 6.66 10.58
CA GLN A 157 -4.43 6.98 11.92
C GLN A 157 -4.34 5.75 12.84
N LYS A 158 -4.71 4.56 12.34
CA LYS A 158 -4.60 3.33 13.13
C LYS A 158 -3.15 2.96 13.45
N VAL A 159 -2.22 3.18 12.51
CA VAL A 159 -0.77 3.04 12.78
C VAL A 159 -0.34 3.97 13.90
N VAL A 160 -0.72 5.26 13.84
CA VAL A 160 -0.39 6.24 14.88
C VAL A 160 -0.95 5.85 16.25
N GLU A 161 -2.17 5.31 16.30
CA GLU A 161 -2.79 4.81 17.53
C GLU A 161 -2.03 3.61 18.13
N ILE A 162 -1.60 2.66 17.29
CA ILE A 162 -0.96 1.41 17.73
C ILE A 162 0.51 1.64 18.08
N GLN A 163 1.25 2.26 17.17
CA GLN A 163 2.69 2.43 17.27
C GLN A 163 3.10 3.72 16.52
N PRO A 164 3.11 4.88 17.21
CA PRO A 164 3.33 6.18 16.58
C PRO A 164 4.72 6.36 15.96
N ASN A 165 5.71 5.58 16.40
CA ASN A 165 7.07 5.57 15.86
C ASN A 165 7.31 4.51 14.76
N TYR A 166 6.28 3.73 14.39
CA TYR A 166 6.43 2.69 13.37
C TYR A 166 6.98 3.27 12.06
N GLN A 167 7.99 2.60 11.50
CA GLN A 167 8.66 3.01 10.26
C GLN A 167 9.13 4.47 10.31
N ASN A 168 9.85 4.83 11.38
CA ASN A 168 10.38 6.17 11.60
C ASN A 168 9.31 7.26 11.47
N THR A 169 8.14 7.05 12.11
CA THR A 169 6.99 7.98 12.11
C THR A 169 6.39 8.28 10.73
N SER A 170 6.65 7.45 9.71
CA SER A 170 6.14 7.63 8.34
C SER A 170 4.60 7.71 8.21
N ALA A 171 3.83 7.27 9.21
CA ALA A 171 2.39 7.49 9.18
C ALA A 171 2.00 8.98 9.22
N TYR A 172 2.77 9.80 9.95
CA TYR A 172 2.58 11.26 9.96
C TYR A 172 2.89 11.89 8.61
N ASP A 173 3.88 11.34 7.89
CA ASP A 173 4.24 11.76 6.54
C ASP A 173 3.08 11.59 5.57
N VAL A 174 2.48 10.40 5.54
CA VAL A 174 1.32 10.10 4.69
C VAL A 174 0.13 10.98 5.08
N LEU A 175 -0.16 11.15 6.37
CA LEU A 175 -1.26 12.02 6.82
C LEU A 175 -1.05 13.48 6.41
N GLY A 176 0.18 14.00 6.53
CA GLY A 176 0.52 15.36 6.10
C GLY A 176 0.36 15.55 4.59
N GLN A 177 0.81 14.59 3.78
CA GLN A 177 0.61 14.61 2.33
C GLN A 177 -0.87 14.61 1.96
N ILE A 178 -1.71 13.80 2.62
CA ILE A 178 -3.16 13.80 2.40
C ILE A 178 -3.75 15.20 2.61
N GLU A 179 -3.38 15.89 3.68
CA GLU A 179 -3.84 17.25 3.94
C GLU A 179 -3.41 18.25 2.86
N LEU A 180 -2.19 18.12 2.31
CA LEU A 180 -1.68 18.98 1.23
C LEU A 180 -2.32 18.71 -0.13
N GLU A 181 -2.48 17.44 -0.48
CA GLU A 181 -2.96 16.99 -1.79
C GLU A 181 -4.48 17.16 -1.92
N THR A 182 -5.21 17.16 -0.80
CA THR A 182 -6.68 17.29 -0.78
C THR A 182 -7.19 18.68 -0.42
N ARG A 183 -6.37 19.74 -0.57
CA ARG A 183 -6.78 21.12 -0.21
C ARG A 183 -8.04 21.63 -0.91
N LEU A 184 -8.32 21.15 -2.13
CA LEU A 184 -9.56 21.46 -2.85
C LEU A 184 -10.79 20.70 -2.33
N TYR A 185 -10.58 19.71 -1.46
CA TYR A 185 -11.58 18.77 -0.93
C TYR A 185 -11.56 18.71 0.61
N GLY A 186 -11.08 19.78 1.27
CA GLY A 186 -11.15 19.95 2.73
C GLY A 186 -9.85 19.78 3.50
N GLY A 187 -8.77 19.29 2.85
CA GLY A 187 -7.44 19.24 3.46
C GLY A 187 -6.89 20.64 3.79
N LYS A 188 -6.04 20.75 4.82
CA LYS A 188 -5.49 22.04 5.28
C LYS A 188 -3.97 22.02 5.31
N ALA A 189 -3.32 22.99 4.65
CA ALA A 189 -1.86 23.07 4.62
C ALA A 189 -1.27 23.28 6.01
N GLU A 190 -1.94 24.05 6.86
CA GLU A 190 -1.57 24.25 8.26
C GLU A 190 -1.61 22.93 9.05
N LYS A 191 -2.61 22.07 8.76
CA LYS A 191 -2.70 20.76 9.39
C LYS A 191 -1.60 19.83 8.93
N ALA A 192 -1.20 19.92 7.67
CA ALA A 192 -0.04 19.19 7.17
C ALA A 192 1.23 19.58 7.93
N VAL A 193 1.48 20.89 8.13
CA VAL A 193 2.60 21.39 8.94
C VAL A 193 2.57 20.76 10.34
N GLU A 194 1.44 20.83 11.05
CA GLU A 194 1.31 20.25 12.40
C GLU A 194 1.64 18.74 12.44
N LEU A 195 1.14 17.97 11.48
CA LEU A 195 1.35 16.53 11.41
C LEU A 195 2.83 16.19 11.15
N LEU A 196 3.45 16.90 10.22
CA LEU A 196 4.83 16.65 9.79
C LEU A 196 5.83 17.08 10.87
N GLU A 197 5.60 18.22 11.53
CA GLU A 197 6.36 18.67 12.70
C GLU A 197 6.27 17.62 13.83
N LYS A 198 5.06 17.11 14.12
CA LYS A 198 4.87 16.07 15.13
C LYS A 198 5.59 14.75 14.79
N GLY A 199 5.68 14.41 13.50
CA GLY A 199 6.51 13.29 13.05
C GLY A 199 8.00 13.50 13.39
N LEU A 200 8.51 14.70 13.14
CA LEU A 200 9.91 15.08 13.38
C LEU A 200 10.26 15.29 14.86
N GLU A 201 9.28 15.58 15.73
CA GLU A 201 9.51 15.60 17.19
C GLU A 201 10.06 14.26 17.69
N ASN A 202 9.59 13.16 17.11
CA ASN A 202 9.98 11.80 17.47
C ASN A 202 11.13 11.27 16.61
N GLU A 203 11.14 11.57 15.31
CA GLU A 203 12.14 11.05 14.35
C GLU A 203 12.77 12.19 13.55
N LYS A 204 13.78 12.82 14.15
CA LYS A 204 14.43 14.05 13.65
C LYS A 204 15.23 13.88 12.36
N ASP A 205 15.49 12.65 11.94
CA ASP A 205 16.27 12.34 10.74
C ASP A 205 15.43 11.55 9.71
N ASN A 206 14.10 11.68 9.75
CA ASN A 206 13.25 11.23 8.64
C ASN A 206 13.29 12.23 7.48
N MET A 207 13.95 11.85 6.39
CA MET A 207 14.16 12.70 5.22
C MET A 207 12.86 13.06 4.49
N ASN A 208 11.90 12.13 4.40
CA ASN A 208 10.63 12.39 3.73
C ASN A 208 9.78 13.39 4.51
N LEU A 209 9.80 13.31 5.85
CA LEU A 209 9.14 14.31 6.69
C LEU A 209 9.74 15.72 6.47
N HIS A 210 11.07 15.84 6.41
CA HIS A 210 11.70 17.14 6.08
C HIS A 210 11.31 17.64 4.70
N LEU A 211 11.33 16.78 3.68
CA LEU A 211 10.94 17.15 2.32
C LEU A 211 9.49 17.65 2.26
N HIS A 212 8.53 16.86 2.75
CA HIS A 212 7.13 17.23 2.68
C HIS A 212 6.77 18.38 3.64
N LEU A 213 7.52 18.56 4.73
CA LEU A 213 7.37 19.75 5.58
C LEU A 213 7.82 21.01 4.85
N ALA A 214 8.83 20.94 3.98
CA ALA A 214 9.18 22.05 3.11
C ALA A 214 8.03 22.42 2.17
N ASP A 215 7.42 21.42 1.52
CA ASP A 215 6.23 21.63 0.67
C ASP A 215 5.07 22.23 1.45
N ALA A 216 4.83 21.77 2.69
CA ALA A 216 3.80 22.30 3.56
C ALA A 216 4.07 23.76 3.94
N TYR A 217 5.31 24.11 4.30
CA TYR A 217 5.71 25.49 4.58
C TYR A 217 5.59 26.40 3.36
N LEU A 218 5.94 25.94 2.16
CA LEU A 218 5.70 26.69 0.93
C LEU A 218 4.20 26.94 0.72
N ALA A 219 3.36 25.95 0.98
CA ALA A 219 1.91 26.09 0.86
C ALA A 219 1.31 27.12 1.83
N VAL A 220 1.93 27.32 3.01
CA VAL A 220 1.56 28.37 3.99
C VAL A 220 2.45 29.62 3.92
N ARG A 221 3.20 29.82 2.83
CA ARG A 221 4.06 30.99 2.56
C ARG A 221 5.17 31.24 3.60
N LYS A 222 5.66 30.17 4.25
CA LYS A 222 6.82 30.20 5.16
C LYS A 222 8.10 29.79 4.43
N GLU A 223 8.48 30.56 3.42
CA GLU A 223 9.62 30.26 2.52
C GLU A 223 10.95 30.04 3.28
N GLY A 224 11.26 30.87 4.27
CA GLY A 224 12.48 30.71 5.07
C GLY A 224 12.54 29.37 5.82
N GLU A 225 11.42 28.90 6.37
CA GLU A 225 11.35 27.61 7.05
C GLU A 225 11.41 26.46 6.05
N ALA A 226 10.74 26.58 4.89
CA ALA A 226 10.83 25.60 3.82
C ALA A 226 12.28 25.38 3.37
N ARG A 227 13.02 26.47 3.12
CA ARG A 227 14.44 26.39 2.71
C ARG A 227 15.29 25.66 3.73
N LYS A 228 15.12 25.93 5.03
CA LYS A 228 15.83 25.22 6.11
C LYS A 228 15.59 23.71 6.06
N GLN A 229 14.36 23.28 5.80
CA GLN A 229 14.04 21.85 5.71
C GLN A 229 14.69 21.20 4.47
N LEU A 230 14.70 21.88 3.32
CA LEU A 230 15.39 21.40 2.11
C LEU A 230 16.91 21.32 2.31
N ASP A 231 17.51 22.34 2.92
CA ASP A 231 18.94 22.34 3.27
C ASP A 231 19.28 21.19 4.24
N LYS A 232 18.38 20.88 5.19
CA LYS A 232 18.49 19.70 6.06
C LYS A 232 18.48 18.41 5.25
N VAL A 233 17.53 18.21 4.31
CA VAL A 233 17.51 17.04 3.41
C VAL A 233 18.85 16.84 2.69
N LEU A 234 19.44 17.92 2.17
CA LEU A 234 20.71 17.86 1.43
C LEU A 234 21.95 17.62 2.31
N SER A 235 21.86 17.88 3.62
CA SER A 235 22.98 17.70 4.57
C SER A 235 22.98 16.36 5.30
N MET A 236 21.88 15.59 5.20
CA MET A 236 21.74 14.30 5.89
C MET A 236 22.68 13.25 5.29
N LYS A 237 23.42 12.55 6.16
CA LYS A 237 24.26 11.40 5.76
C LYS A 237 23.37 10.21 5.42
N HIS A 238 23.56 9.64 4.23
CA HIS A 238 22.79 8.47 3.81
C HIS A 238 23.39 7.20 4.39
N ASN A 239 22.53 6.33 4.94
CA ASN A 239 22.91 4.93 5.12
C ASN A 239 23.07 4.31 3.71
N PRO A 240 24.20 3.65 3.40
CA PRO A 240 24.35 2.89 2.16
C PRO A 240 23.17 1.95 1.88
N ASP A 241 22.57 1.36 2.92
CA ASP A 241 21.42 0.45 2.80
C ASP A 241 20.07 1.15 2.52
N SER A 242 20.03 2.48 2.39
CA SER A 242 18.80 3.27 2.12
C SER A 242 18.96 4.23 0.95
N LEU A 243 19.96 3.99 0.10
CA LEU A 243 20.36 4.91 -0.96
C LEU A 243 19.26 5.16 -1.99
N ILE A 244 18.42 4.15 -2.28
CA ILE A 244 17.31 4.33 -3.22
C ILE A 244 16.21 5.17 -2.61
N GLU A 245 15.83 4.88 -1.37
CA GLU A 245 14.76 5.58 -0.65
C GLU A 245 15.10 7.05 -0.40
N CYS A 246 16.39 7.38 -0.18
CA CYS A 246 16.85 8.76 -0.03
C CYS A 246 17.00 9.50 -1.37
N ARG A 247 17.26 8.81 -2.49
CA ARG A 247 17.58 9.44 -3.78
C ARG A 247 16.44 10.34 -4.26
N GLU A 248 15.21 9.85 -4.20
CA GLU A 248 14.05 10.61 -4.67
C GLU A 248 13.85 11.89 -3.86
N ALA A 249 14.01 11.82 -2.53
CA ALA A 249 13.84 12.97 -1.68
C ALA A 249 14.91 14.05 -1.91
N VAL A 250 16.17 13.63 -2.11
CA VAL A 250 17.27 14.55 -2.44
C VAL A 250 17.04 15.23 -3.79
N GLU A 251 16.65 14.49 -4.82
CA GLU A 251 16.40 15.07 -6.15
C GLU A 251 15.19 16.02 -6.14
N LYS A 252 14.12 15.68 -5.42
CA LYS A 252 12.99 16.60 -5.20
C LYS A 252 13.42 17.86 -4.46
N ALA A 253 14.24 17.74 -3.41
CA ALA A 253 14.74 18.89 -2.66
C ALA A 253 15.58 19.84 -3.52
N LYS A 254 16.51 19.31 -4.33
CA LYS A 254 17.29 20.11 -5.29
C LYS A 254 16.38 20.84 -6.29
N LYS A 255 15.37 20.15 -6.82
CA LYS A 255 14.41 20.73 -7.77
C LYS A 255 13.60 21.86 -7.13
N LEU A 256 13.12 21.69 -5.89
CA LEU A 256 12.39 22.73 -5.17
C LEU A 256 13.27 23.95 -4.92
N LEU A 257 14.51 23.75 -4.46
CA LEU A 257 15.49 24.83 -4.28
C LEU A 257 15.75 25.61 -5.57
N ALA A 258 15.80 24.95 -6.72
CA ALA A 258 16.06 25.60 -8.01
C ALA A 258 14.83 26.30 -8.63
N THR A 259 13.62 26.00 -8.16
CA THR A 259 12.37 26.46 -8.83
C THR A 259 11.47 27.32 -7.95
N LYS A 260 11.69 27.34 -6.63
CA LYS A 260 10.87 28.05 -5.64
C LYS A 260 11.63 29.15 -4.88
N PHE A 261 12.95 29.19 -5.03
CA PHE A 261 13.86 30.13 -4.38
C PHE A 261 14.85 30.66 -5.41
#